data_AF-A0A2J6HDU8-F1
#
_entry.id   AF-A0A2J6HDU8-F1
#
_cell.length_a   1.000
_cell.length_b   1.000
_cell.length_c   1.000
_cell.angle_alpha   90.00
_cell.angle_beta   90.00
_cell.angle_gamma   90.00
#
_symmetry.space_group_name_H-M   'P 1'
#
loop_
_entity.id
_entity.type
_entity.pdbx_description
1 polymer ?
#
loop_
_entity_poly.entity_id
_entity_poly.type
_entity_poly.pdbx_seq_one_letter_code
_entity_poly.pdbx_strand_id
1 'polypeptide(L)'
;MRTSFIAIIIVLLFSTSCDWINPSEEIPSYIQIDSIGFSVIGSQGSADQNFVDAWVYVNGESVGAYELPCTFPVLASGDVDIQVFPGILLNGISATRGIYPFVSDFEVSATLVEDSILHIYPTSTYNTDLEFEIIEDFESGGLVVTGSSLSDTTIERTSDPALVYEGSYSGVISLDEEHPVADIKTINDFVLPQSGAYNFIEMNFKTDVETAVGVIANIGTQSVYHPVMVLNTTDTWKKIYVNISPVVTRESQASSFYIFIRAELPDGESTATVYLDNIKIIHAQ
;
A
#
# COMPACT_ATOMS: atom_id res chain seq x y z
N MET A 1 71.52 11.09 31.08
CA MET A 1 70.59 10.56 32.10
C MET A 1 69.26 11.32 32.14
N ARG A 2 69.21 12.66 32.14
CA ARG A 2 67.93 13.43 32.17
C ARG A 2 67.04 13.27 30.92
N THR A 3 67.63 13.17 29.73
CA THR A 3 66.89 12.99 28.46
C THR A 3 66.31 11.59 28.30
N SER A 4 67.00 10.55 28.75
CA SER A 4 66.50 9.16 28.75
C SER A 4 65.35 8.94 29.73
N PHE A 5 65.32 9.69 30.84
CA PHE A 5 64.24 9.62 31.82
C PHE A 5 62.94 10.25 31.29
N ILE A 6 63.07 11.35 30.54
CA ILE A 6 61.93 12.02 29.88
C ILE A 6 61.34 11.12 28.78
N ALA A 7 62.18 10.45 27.99
CA ALA A 7 61.72 9.51 26.96
C ALA A 7 60.94 8.31 27.55
N ILE A 8 61.37 7.80 28.71
CA ILE A 8 60.68 6.69 29.41
C ILE A 8 59.32 7.13 29.96
N ILE A 9 59.22 8.36 30.50
CA ILE A 9 57.95 8.90 31.03
C ILE A 9 56.93 9.15 29.90
N ILE A 10 57.39 9.57 28.71
CA ILE A 10 56.52 9.81 27.56
C ILE A 10 55.99 8.48 27.00
N VAL A 11 56.79 7.41 26.97
CA VAL A 11 56.34 6.07 26.51
C VAL A 11 55.33 5.44 27.49
N LEU A 12 55.46 5.68 28.79
CA LEU A 12 54.50 5.23 29.82
C LEU A 12 53.15 5.96 29.77
N LEU A 13 53.10 7.18 29.23
CA LEU A 13 51.87 7.97 29.07
C LEU A 13 51.06 7.57 27.82
N PHE A 14 51.67 6.87 26.86
CA PHE A 14 50.99 6.38 25.64
C PHE A 14 50.52 4.93 25.73
N SER A 15 50.84 4.19 26.80
CA SER A 15 50.42 2.79 26.98
C SER A 15 49.11 2.61 27.77
N THR A 16 48.41 3.70 28.12
CA THR A 16 47.18 3.64 28.93
C THR A 16 45.92 4.09 28.16
N SER A 17 45.97 4.20 26.83
CA SER A 17 44.90 4.86 26.05
C SER A 17 43.98 3.95 25.23
N CYS A 18 43.69 2.71 25.63
CA CYS A 18 42.76 1.87 24.85
C CYS A 18 41.57 1.24 25.56
N ASP A 19 41.49 1.19 26.90
CA ASP A 19 40.39 0.42 27.55
C ASP A 19 39.59 1.19 28.60
N TRP A 20 39.73 2.52 28.74
CA TRP A 20 38.93 3.28 29.71
C TRP A 20 37.48 3.47 29.24
N ILE A 21 37.25 3.59 27.94
CA ILE A 21 35.94 3.91 27.36
C ILE A 21 35.46 2.69 26.55
N ASN A 22 35.11 1.61 27.24
CA ASN A 22 34.39 0.49 26.65
C ASN A 22 33.12 0.23 27.49
N PRO A 23 32.02 0.99 27.27
CA PRO A 23 30.75 0.68 27.92
C PRO A 23 30.35 -0.77 27.59
N SER A 24 29.63 -1.44 28.49
CA SER A 24 29.13 -2.79 28.21
C SER A 24 28.29 -2.78 26.94
N GLU A 25 28.62 -3.63 25.97
CA GLU A 25 27.79 -3.84 24.79
C GLU A 25 26.45 -4.43 25.24
N GLU A 26 25.35 -3.76 24.90
CA GLU A 26 24.01 -4.26 25.15
C GLU A 26 23.74 -5.43 24.20
N ILE A 27 23.33 -6.58 24.76
CA ILE A 27 22.98 -7.77 23.97
C ILE A 27 21.55 -7.59 23.46
N PRO A 28 21.32 -7.58 22.15
CA PRO A 28 19.98 -7.41 21.61
C PRO A 28 19.14 -8.67 21.80
N SER A 29 17.83 -8.48 21.87
CA SER A 29 16.85 -9.51 21.54
C SER A 29 16.45 -9.35 20.07
N TYR A 30 15.83 -10.36 19.46
CA TYR A 30 15.40 -10.30 18.07
C TYR A 30 13.90 -10.58 17.94
N ILE A 31 13.24 -9.91 17.00
CA ILE A 31 11.85 -10.19 16.62
C ILE A 31 11.83 -10.60 15.15
N GLN A 32 11.06 -11.65 14.85
CA GLN A 32 10.81 -12.10 13.48
C GLN A 32 9.32 -11.97 13.14
N ILE A 33 9.06 -11.40 11.96
CA ILE A 33 7.72 -11.26 11.36
C ILE A 33 7.80 -11.74 9.92
N ASP A 34 7.11 -12.82 9.61
CA ASP A 34 7.12 -13.38 8.25
C ASP A 34 6.09 -12.71 7.34
N SER A 35 4.91 -12.40 7.89
CA SER A 35 3.80 -11.77 7.18
C SER A 35 2.80 -11.16 8.17
N ILE A 36 1.91 -10.30 7.67
CA ILE A 36 0.76 -9.79 8.44
C ILE A 36 -0.51 -10.41 7.86
N GLY A 37 -1.24 -11.16 8.67
CA GLY A 37 -2.54 -11.71 8.28
C GLY A 37 -3.60 -10.61 8.19
N PHE A 38 -4.54 -10.74 7.25
CA PHE A 38 -5.66 -9.80 7.12
C PHE A 38 -7.00 -10.51 7.06
N SER A 39 -8.02 -9.92 7.66
CA SER A 39 -9.38 -10.44 7.60
C SER A 39 -10.40 -9.31 7.45
N VAL A 40 -11.54 -9.66 6.84
CA VAL A 40 -12.62 -8.74 6.48
C VAL A 40 -13.95 -9.33 6.90
N ILE A 41 -14.96 -8.47 7.06
CA ILE A 41 -16.35 -8.89 7.11
C ILE A 41 -16.97 -8.85 5.72
N GLY A 42 -18.10 -9.54 5.51
CA GLY A 42 -18.69 -9.72 4.19
C GLY A 42 -19.06 -8.43 3.44
N SER A 43 -19.20 -7.29 4.12
CA SER A 43 -19.50 -5.99 3.52
C SER A 43 -18.26 -5.18 3.11
N GLN A 44 -17.05 -5.77 3.18
CA GLN A 44 -15.78 -5.07 2.91
C GLN A 44 -15.05 -5.60 1.66
N GLY A 45 -15.65 -6.53 0.91
CA GLY A 45 -15.07 -7.16 -0.28
C GLY A 45 -13.92 -8.11 0.04
N SER A 46 -13.01 -8.32 -0.92
CA SER A 46 -11.86 -9.24 -0.76
C SER A 46 -10.95 -8.90 0.43
N ALA A 47 -10.38 -9.94 1.04
CA ALA A 47 -9.34 -9.82 2.07
C ALA A 47 -7.93 -9.68 1.49
N ASP A 48 -7.77 -9.62 0.17
CA ASP A 48 -6.47 -9.49 -0.48
C ASP A 48 -5.80 -8.14 -0.15
N GLN A 49 -4.65 -8.22 0.50
CA GLN A 49 -3.82 -7.09 0.89
C GLN A 49 -2.35 -7.39 0.58
N ASN A 50 -1.63 -6.37 0.12
CA ASN A 50 -0.19 -6.43 -0.14
C ASN A 50 0.56 -5.56 0.87
N PHE A 51 0.60 -6.04 2.12
CA PHE A 51 1.42 -5.44 3.16
C PHE A 51 2.87 -5.85 2.96
N VAL A 52 3.70 -4.89 2.58
CA VAL A 52 5.12 -5.11 2.27
C VAL A 52 6.04 -4.75 3.42
N ASP A 53 5.55 -3.96 4.38
CA ASP A 53 6.34 -3.47 5.52
C ASP A 53 5.63 -3.72 6.84
N ALA A 54 6.41 -3.90 7.91
CA ALA A 54 5.99 -3.86 9.30
C ALA A 54 6.61 -2.65 9.99
N TRP A 55 5.77 -1.72 10.44
CA TRP A 55 6.18 -0.56 11.24
C TRP A 55 6.04 -0.92 12.71
N VAL A 56 7.15 -1.04 13.41
CA VAL A 56 7.20 -1.68 14.73
C VAL A 56 7.49 -0.67 15.82
N TYR A 57 6.73 -0.77 16.90
CA TYR A 57 6.93 -0.04 18.14
C TYR A 57 7.08 -1.04 19.29
N VAL A 58 7.98 -0.73 20.23
CA VAL A 58 8.19 -1.51 21.45
C VAL A 58 8.08 -0.58 22.64
N ASN A 59 7.19 -0.88 23.58
CA ASN A 59 6.83 -0.03 24.71
C ASN A 59 6.45 1.41 24.30
N GLY A 60 5.80 1.55 23.14
CA GLY A 60 5.40 2.84 22.56
C GLY A 60 6.50 3.62 21.84
N GLU A 61 7.74 3.11 21.80
CA GLU A 61 8.85 3.73 21.06
C GLU A 61 9.03 3.10 19.68
N SER A 62 9.24 3.93 18.65
CA SER A 62 9.44 3.44 17.28
C SER A 62 10.79 2.74 17.16
N VAL A 63 10.74 1.46 16.77
CA VAL A 63 11.94 0.64 16.53
C VAL A 63 12.36 0.71 15.06
N GLY A 64 11.41 0.82 14.14
CA GLY A 64 11.68 0.99 12.72
C GLY A 64 10.56 0.51 11.81
N ALA A 65 10.79 0.63 10.50
CA ALA A 65 9.96 0.05 9.45
C ALA A 65 10.79 -0.99 8.68
N TYR A 66 10.27 -2.21 8.58
CA TYR A 66 10.99 -3.37 8.07
C TYR A 66 10.23 -4.05 6.93
N GLU A 67 10.89 -4.26 5.79
CA GLU A 67 10.31 -4.99 4.65
C GLU A 67 10.13 -6.46 5.00
N LEU A 68 8.93 -7.00 4.76
CA LEU A 68 8.55 -8.37 5.09
C LEU A 68 9.05 -9.37 4.02
N PRO A 69 9.44 -10.60 4.41
CA PRO A 69 9.63 -11.08 5.79
C PRO A 69 10.88 -10.47 6.43
N CYS A 70 10.83 -10.18 7.74
CA CYS A 70 11.93 -9.50 8.44
C CYS A 70 12.34 -10.17 9.74
N THR A 71 13.61 -9.97 10.11
CA THR A 71 14.15 -10.23 11.45
C THR A 71 15.02 -9.04 11.82
N PHE A 72 14.75 -8.42 12.97
CA PHE A 72 15.43 -7.19 13.39
C PHE A 72 15.79 -7.21 14.88
N PRO A 73 16.89 -6.54 15.26
CA PRO A 73 17.30 -6.45 16.65
C PRO A 73 16.47 -5.40 17.41
N VAL A 74 16.26 -5.66 18.70
CA VAL A 74 15.65 -4.76 19.67
C VAL A 74 16.56 -4.71 20.88
N LEU A 75 17.00 -3.51 21.29
CA LEU A 75 17.80 -3.29 22.50
C LEU A 75 16.90 -3.27 23.74
N ALA A 76 16.21 -4.38 23.98
CA ALA A 76 15.34 -4.60 25.12
C ALA A 76 15.30 -6.08 25.52
N SER A 77 15.07 -6.35 26.80
CA SER A 77 14.88 -7.69 27.36
C SER A 77 13.82 -7.66 28.46
N GLY A 78 13.21 -8.81 28.75
CA GLY A 78 12.07 -8.93 29.67
C GLY A 78 10.72 -8.64 29.01
N ASP A 79 9.71 -8.35 29.82
CA ASP A 79 8.34 -8.13 29.36
C ASP A 79 8.20 -6.77 28.67
N VAL A 80 7.68 -6.79 27.44
CA VAL A 80 7.46 -5.61 26.60
C VAL A 80 6.11 -5.68 25.89
N ASP A 81 5.58 -4.53 25.52
CA ASP A 81 4.43 -4.40 24.62
C ASP A 81 4.92 -4.10 23.20
N ILE A 82 4.51 -4.91 22.23
CA ILE A 82 4.91 -4.80 20.83
C ILE A 82 3.67 -4.39 20.03
N GLN A 83 3.80 -3.33 19.23
CA GLN A 83 2.79 -2.91 18.27
C GLN A 83 3.36 -3.01 16.84
N VAL A 84 2.56 -3.52 15.91
CA VAL A 84 2.92 -3.67 14.50
C VAL A 84 1.85 -3.04 13.62
N PHE A 85 2.23 -2.00 12.88
CA PHE A 85 1.37 -1.35 11.89
C PHE A 85 1.67 -1.90 10.48
N PRO A 86 0.65 -2.32 9.71
CA PRO A 86 0.84 -2.77 8.34
C PRO A 86 1.22 -1.62 7.40
N GLY A 87 2.28 -1.80 6.61
CA GLY A 87 2.76 -0.83 5.64
C GLY A 87 2.59 -1.27 4.18
N ILE A 88 2.35 -0.30 3.30
CA ILE A 88 2.10 -0.50 1.87
C ILE A 88 3.02 0.37 1.00
N LEU A 89 3.11 0.03 -0.30
CA LEU A 89 3.62 0.94 -1.33
C LEU A 89 2.52 1.89 -1.79
N LEU A 90 2.61 3.16 -1.43
CA LEU A 90 1.70 4.21 -1.89
C LEU A 90 1.86 4.39 -3.41
N ASN A 91 0.75 4.33 -4.15
CA ASN A 91 0.73 4.45 -5.61
C ASN A 91 1.72 3.47 -6.31
N GLY A 92 2.08 2.36 -5.66
CA GLY A 92 2.99 1.36 -6.22
C GLY A 92 4.44 1.84 -6.38
N ILE A 93 4.80 2.99 -5.81
CA ILE A 93 6.15 3.55 -5.92
C ILE A 93 6.96 3.07 -4.70
N SER A 94 8.06 2.37 -4.97
CA SER A 94 8.92 1.77 -3.93
C SER A 94 9.50 2.76 -2.93
N ALA A 95 9.70 4.02 -3.35
CA ALA A 95 10.21 5.11 -2.53
C ALA A 95 9.13 5.75 -1.63
N THR A 96 7.85 5.45 -1.83
CA THR A 96 6.74 6.01 -1.05
C THR A 96 6.06 4.91 -0.24
N ARG A 97 6.76 4.44 0.78
CA ARG A 97 6.24 3.49 1.78
C ARG A 97 5.55 4.23 2.92
N GLY A 98 4.51 3.63 3.49
CA GLY A 98 3.79 4.22 4.62
C GLY A 98 2.86 3.23 5.30
N ILE A 99 2.51 3.51 6.56
CA ILE A 99 1.44 2.82 7.28
C ILE A 99 0.14 2.96 6.49
N TYR A 100 -0.56 1.85 6.29
CA TYR A 100 -1.85 1.89 5.63
C TYR A 100 -2.93 2.42 6.58
N PRO A 101 -3.57 3.57 6.30
CA PRO A 101 -4.36 4.29 7.31
C PRO A 101 -5.71 3.64 7.62
N PHE A 102 -6.13 2.63 6.86
CA PHE A 102 -7.47 2.04 6.97
C PHE A 102 -7.49 0.72 7.72
N VAL A 103 -6.37 0.26 8.25
CA VAL A 103 -6.30 -1.03 8.93
C VAL A 103 -5.76 -0.86 10.35
N SER A 104 -6.17 -1.76 11.22
CA SER A 104 -5.76 -1.77 12.63
C SER A 104 -4.32 -2.25 12.77
N ASP A 105 -3.65 -1.80 13.80
CA ASP A 105 -2.41 -2.40 14.26
C ASP A 105 -2.66 -3.73 14.99
N PHE A 106 -1.57 -4.45 15.19
CA PHE A 106 -1.51 -5.64 16.03
C PHE A 106 -0.74 -5.33 17.30
N GLU A 107 -1.32 -5.63 18.45
CA GLU A 107 -0.68 -5.45 19.76
C GLU A 107 -0.48 -6.80 20.47
N VAL A 108 0.69 -7.01 21.08
CA VAL A 108 0.96 -8.17 21.92
C VAL A 108 1.94 -7.83 23.05
N SER A 109 1.64 -8.27 24.27
CA SER A 109 2.61 -8.30 25.37
C SER A 109 3.40 -9.61 25.30
N ALA A 110 4.73 -9.52 25.24
CA ALA A 110 5.62 -10.67 25.12
C ALA A 110 6.91 -10.48 25.93
N THR A 111 7.60 -11.58 26.23
CA THR A 111 8.90 -11.56 26.90
C THR A 111 10.02 -11.70 25.87
N LEU A 112 10.91 -10.70 25.81
CA LEU A 112 12.13 -10.74 25.03
C LEU A 112 13.27 -11.39 25.84
N VAL A 113 14.01 -12.28 25.18
CA VAL A 113 15.19 -12.95 25.74
C VAL A 113 16.40 -12.54 24.91
N GLU A 114 17.44 -12.05 25.57
CA GLU A 114 18.70 -11.65 24.93
C GLU A 114 19.26 -12.81 24.10
N ASP A 115 19.85 -12.48 22.95
CA ASP A 115 20.43 -13.45 22.00
C ASP A 115 19.42 -14.52 21.49
N SER A 116 18.12 -14.22 21.56
CA SER A 116 17.04 -15.11 21.10
C SER A 116 16.06 -14.40 20.17
N ILE A 117 15.40 -15.18 19.31
CA ILE A 117 14.40 -14.71 18.35
C ILE A 117 12.99 -14.99 18.90
N LEU A 118 12.20 -13.95 19.08
CA LEU A 118 10.77 -14.02 19.29
C LEU A 118 10.05 -14.00 17.94
N HIS A 119 9.30 -15.06 17.64
CA HIS A 119 8.41 -15.10 16.47
C HIS A 119 7.03 -14.56 16.86
N ILE A 120 6.54 -13.58 16.12
CA ILE A 120 5.17 -13.08 16.24
C ILE A 120 4.43 -13.21 14.91
N TYR A 121 3.10 -13.31 14.99
CA TYR A 121 2.23 -13.51 13.83
C TYR A 121 1.14 -12.43 13.82
N PRO A 122 1.48 -11.19 13.40
CA PRO A 122 0.55 -10.10 13.42
C PRO A 122 -0.67 -10.36 12.53
N THR A 123 -1.83 -9.88 12.98
CA THR A 123 -3.08 -9.91 12.23
C THR A 123 -3.73 -8.54 12.26
N SER A 124 -4.40 -8.16 11.18
CA SER A 124 -5.05 -6.87 11.02
C SER A 124 -6.45 -7.02 10.41
N THR A 125 -7.27 -5.99 10.61
CA THR A 125 -8.61 -5.83 10.05
C THR A 125 -8.79 -4.39 9.59
N TYR A 126 -9.76 -4.12 8.73
CA TYR A 126 -10.17 -2.74 8.48
C TYR A 126 -10.65 -2.06 9.79
N ASN A 127 -10.36 -0.76 9.91
CA ASN A 127 -10.88 0.08 11.00
C ASN A 127 -12.42 0.15 10.95
N THR A 128 -13.07 0.44 12.07
CA THR A 128 -14.54 0.43 12.18
C THR A 128 -15.21 1.62 11.49
N ASP A 129 -14.51 2.75 11.38
CA ASP A 129 -15.07 4.04 10.98
C ASP A 129 -14.72 4.38 9.53
N LEU A 130 -14.95 3.42 8.64
CA LEU A 130 -14.66 3.53 7.20
C LEU A 130 -15.94 3.47 6.38
N GLU A 131 -15.93 4.20 5.27
CA GLU A 131 -16.95 4.09 4.23
C GLU A 131 -16.33 3.43 2.98
N PHE A 132 -17.10 2.49 2.42
CA PHE A 132 -16.78 1.80 1.18
C PHE A 132 -17.79 2.26 0.13
N GLU A 133 -17.44 3.30 -0.62
CA GLU A 133 -18.33 3.91 -1.63
C GLU A 133 -18.63 2.94 -2.78
N ILE A 134 -17.63 2.10 -3.10
CA ILE A 134 -17.74 1.02 -4.08
C ILE A 134 -17.03 -0.21 -3.54
N ILE A 135 -17.61 -1.38 -3.84
CA ILE A 135 -16.95 -2.68 -3.88
C ILE A 135 -17.39 -3.35 -5.20
N GLU A 136 -16.45 -3.51 -6.13
CA GLU A 136 -16.66 -4.21 -7.40
C GLU A 136 -15.71 -5.39 -7.47
N ASP A 137 -16.27 -6.59 -7.27
CA ASP A 137 -15.61 -7.89 -7.32
C ASP A 137 -16.02 -8.67 -8.59
N PHE A 138 -16.82 -8.08 -9.48
CA PHE A 138 -17.32 -8.68 -10.72
C PHE A 138 -18.19 -9.95 -10.55
N GLU A 139 -18.52 -10.34 -9.33
CA GLU A 139 -19.37 -11.51 -9.02
C GLU A 139 -20.86 -11.19 -9.17
N SER A 140 -21.22 -9.90 -9.10
CA SER A 140 -22.60 -9.42 -9.20
C SER A 140 -23.13 -9.40 -10.64
N GLY A 141 -24.45 -9.52 -10.80
CA GLY A 141 -25.10 -9.54 -12.11
C GLY A 141 -24.91 -8.26 -12.94
N GLY A 142 -24.77 -7.11 -12.27
CA GLY A 142 -24.52 -5.79 -12.88
C GLY A 142 -23.21 -5.19 -12.35
N LEU A 143 -22.60 -4.31 -13.16
CA LEU A 143 -21.38 -3.60 -12.83
C LEU A 143 -21.69 -2.23 -12.23
N VAL A 144 -20.80 -1.73 -11.37
CA VAL A 144 -20.85 -0.37 -10.80
C VAL A 144 -20.02 0.64 -11.60
N VAL A 145 -19.44 0.18 -12.72
CA VAL A 145 -18.64 0.96 -13.68
C VAL A 145 -19.25 0.87 -15.08
N THR A 146 -18.99 1.89 -15.90
CA THR A 146 -19.52 2.03 -17.27
C THR A 146 -18.57 2.84 -18.14
N GLY A 147 -18.61 2.62 -19.46
CA GLY A 147 -17.92 3.50 -20.41
C GLY A 147 -18.47 4.93 -20.36
N SER A 148 -17.57 5.91 -20.43
CA SER A 148 -17.93 7.32 -20.59
C SER A 148 -18.20 7.64 -22.07
N SER A 149 -18.59 8.89 -22.37
CA SER A 149 -18.73 9.35 -23.76
C SER A 149 -17.42 9.43 -24.53
N LEU A 150 -16.27 9.25 -23.86
CA LEU A 150 -14.94 9.21 -24.47
C LEU A 150 -14.48 7.77 -24.79
N SER A 151 -15.24 6.76 -24.35
CA SER A 151 -14.92 5.36 -24.54
C SER A 151 -15.57 4.84 -25.83
N ASP A 152 -14.82 4.05 -26.61
CA ASP A 152 -15.35 3.29 -27.75
C ASP A 152 -15.50 1.79 -27.43
N THR A 153 -14.90 1.33 -26.33
CA THR A 153 -15.10 0.00 -25.74
C THR A 153 -15.78 0.08 -24.36
N THR A 154 -16.06 -1.07 -23.75
CA THR A 154 -16.59 -1.19 -22.39
C THR A 154 -15.74 -2.18 -21.56
N ILE A 155 -15.97 -2.19 -20.26
CA ILE A 155 -15.54 -3.28 -19.40
C ILE A 155 -16.60 -4.39 -19.41
N GLU A 156 -16.14 -5.62 -19.56
CA GLU A 156 -16.94 -6.84 -19.52
C GLU A 156 -16.43 -7.78 -18.42
N ARG A 157 -17.11 -8.91 -18.21
CA ARG A 157 -16.65 -9.96 -17.29
C ARG A 157 -16.01 -11.09 -18.07
N THR A 158 -14.87 -11.56 -17.59
CA THR A 158 -14.28 -12.83 -18.01
C THR A 158 -14.45 -13.88 -16.93
N SER A 159 -14.71 -15.13 -17.32
CA SER A 159 -14.72 -16.30 -16.42
C SER A 159 -13.65 -17.32 -16.80
N ASP A 160 -12.68 -16.93 -17.65
CA ASP A 160 -11.54 -17.77 -17.98
C ASP A 160 -10.66 -17.94 -16.72
N PRO A 161 -10.49 -19.16 -16.19
CA PRO A 161 -9.69 -19.39 -14.98
C PRO A 161 -8.23 -18.94 -15.07
N ALA A 162 -7.68 -18.75 -16.28
CA ALA A 162 -6.34 -18.22 -16.46
C ALA A 162 -6.27 -16.68 -16.33
N LEU A 163 -7.43 -16.01 -16.42
CA LEU A 163 -7.57 -14.57 -16.41
C LEU A 163 -8.31 -14.05 -15.18
N VAL A 164 -9.05 -14.89 -14.45
CA VAL A 164 -9.72 -14.51 -13.20
C VAL A 164 -8.70 -14.39 -12.07
N TYR A 165 -8.80 -13.33 -11.26
CA TYR A 165 -7.97 -13.12 -10.06
C TYR A 165 -8.53 -13.86 -8.84
N GLU A 166 -9.75 -13.52 -8.43
CA GLU A 166 -10.44 -14.09 -7.29
C GLU A 166 -11.88 -14.46 -7.69
N GLY A 167 -12.48 -15.45 -7.03
CA GLY A 167 -13.87 -15.81 -7.30
C GLY A 167 -14.09 -16.52 -8.65
N SER A 168 -15.15 -16.12 -9.35
CA SER A 168 -15.60 -16.73 -10.61
C SER A 168 -15.40 -15.82 -11.82
N TYR A 169 -15.28 -14.51 -11.59
CA TYR A 169 -15.19 -13.49 -12.64
C TYR A 169 -14.17 -12.42 -12.28
N SER A 170 -13.60 -11.81 -13.31
CA SER A 170 -12.89 -10.53 -13.19
C SER A 170 -13.32 -9.61 -14.33
N GLY A 171 -13.03 -8.31 -14.19
CA GLY A 171 -13.23 -7.33 -15.25
C GLY A 171 -12.20 -7.48 -16.36
N VAL A 172 -12.63 -7.35 -17.60
CA VAL A 172 -11.76 -7.28 -18.79
C VAL A 172 -12.17 -6.12 -19.68
N ILE A 173 -11.18 -5.35 -20.10
CA ILE A 173 -11.29 -4.33 -21.15
C ILE A 173 -10.43 -4.84 -22.31
N SER A 174 -11.03 -4.92 -23.50
CA SER A 174 -10.32 -5.31 -24.73
C SER A 174 -10.25 -4.10 -25.65
N LEU A 175 -9.03 -3.82 -26.12
CA LEU A 175 -8.72 -2.78 -27.09
C LEU A 175 -8.27 -3.42 -28.39
N ASP A 176 -8.69 -2.85 -29.52
CA ASP A 176 -8.26 -3.22 -30.86
C ASP A 176 -8.22 -1.98 -31.78
N GLU A 177 -7.82 -2.15 -33.04
CA GLU A 177 -7.72 -1.04 -33.99
C GLU A 177 -9.08 -0.36 -34.29
N GLU A 178 -10.21 -1.03 -34.04
CA GLU A 178 -11.56 -0.47 -34.22
C GLU A 178 -12.07 0.23 -32.95
N HIS A 179 -11.65 -0.23 -31.78
CA HIS A 179 -12.00 0.28 -30.45
C HIS A 179 -10.74 0.55 -29.61
N PRO A 180 -9.92 1.56 -29.97
CA PRO A 180 -8.63 1.79 -29.35
C PRO A 180 -8.68 2.53 -28.01
N VAL A 181 -9.83 3.03 -27.55
CA VAL A 181 -9.92 3.89 -26.35
C VAL A 181 -10.94 3.37 -25.35
N ALA A 182 -10.44 2.93 -24.18
CA ALA A 182 -11.26 2.70 -23.01
C ALA A 182 -11.20 3.90 -22.07
N ASP A 183 -12.35 4.47 -21.74
CA ASP A 183 -12.51 5.46 -20.67
C ASP A 183 -13.68 5.00 -19.78
N ILE A 184 -13.34 4.18 -18.80
CA ILE A 184 -14.30 3.55 -17.89
C ILE A 184 -14.39 4.38 -16.62
N LYS A 185 -15.60 4.66 -16.16
CA LYS A 185 -15.83 5.38 -14.91
C LYS A 185 -16.89 4.73 -14.05
N THR A 186 -16.95 5.13 -12.78
CA THR A 186 -18.04 4.73 -11.89
C THR A 186 -19.39 5.24 -12.41
N ILE A 187 -20.45 4.46 -12.22
CA ILE A 187 -21.81 4.85 -12.63
C ILE A 187 -22.29 6.05 -11.80
N ASN A 188 -22.06 5.98 -10.48
CA ASN A 188 -22.38 7.04 -9.54
C ASN A 188 -21.14 7.89 -9.25
N ASP A 189 -21.39 9.14 -8.93
CA ASP A 189 -20.44 10.07 -8.31
C ASP A 189 -20.57 10.06 -6.79
N PHE A 190 -19.50 10.42 -6.10
CA PHE A 190 -19.36 10.32 -4.65
C PHE A 190 -19.00 11.68 -4.03
N VAL A 191 -19.49 11.93 -2.82
CA VAL A 191 -19.12 13.11 -2.04
C VAL A 191 -17.99 12.71 -1.11
N LEU A 192 -16.77 12.77 -1.64
CA LEU A 192 -15.58 12.34 -0.90
C LEU A 192 -15.13 13.42 0.12
N PRO A 193 -14.64 13.02 1.32
CA PRO A 193 -14.06 13.95 2.28
C PRO A 193 -12.90 14.77 1.72
N GLN A 194 -13.04 16.10 1.72
CA GLN A 194 -12.05 17.02 1.13
C GLN A 194 -11.10 17.64 2.16
N SER A 195 -11.36 17.48 3.46
CA SER A 195 -10.62 18.16 4.53
C SER A 195 -9.79 17.20 5.39
N GLY A 196 -8.64 16.78 4.87
CA GLY A 196 -7.60 16.09 5.66
C GLY A 196 -7.80 14.59 5.89
N ALA A 197 -8.94 14.02 5.48
CA ALA A 197 -9.16 12.58 5.49
C ALA A 197 -8.50 11.89 4.28
N TYR A 198 -8.07 10.64 4.50
CA TYR A 198 -7.54 9.81 3.43
C TYR A 198 -8.68 9.27 2.55
N ASN A 199 -8.44 9.27 1.25
CA ASN A 199 -9.28 8.71 0.20
C ASN A 199 -8.39 7.84 -0.69
N PHE A 200 -8.70 6.55 -0.80
CA PHE A 200 -7.95 5.63 -1.64
C PHE A 200 -8.85 4.84 -2.57
N ILE A 201 -8.25 4.44 -3.69
CA ILE A 201 -8.72 3.33 -4.49
C ILE A 201 -7.83 2.13 -4.15
N GLU A 202 -8.44 1.01 -3.75
CA GLU A 202 -7.79 -0.30 -3.78
C GLU A 202 -8.23 -1.05 -5.03
N MET A 203 -7.33 -1.76 -5.70
CA MET A 203 -7.73 -2.71 -6.74
C MET A 203 -6.62 -3.71 -7.04
N ASN A 204 -7.01 -4.83 -7.65
CA ASN A 204 -6.12 -5.76 -8.31
C ASN A 204 -6.15 -5.47 -9.81
N PHE A 205 -4.99 -5.50 -10.46
CA PHE A 205 -4.89 -5.26 -11.90
C PHE A 205 -3.84 -6.15 -12.56
N LYS A 206 -4.05 -6.42 -13.86
CA LYS A 206 -3.08 -6.98 -14.79
C LYS A 206 -3.30 -6.30 -16.14
N THR A 207 -2.27 -5.84 -16.84
CA THR A 207 -2.49 -5.04 -18.06
C THR A 207 -1.33 -5.11 -19.05
N ASP A 208 -1.68 -5.16 -20.33
CA ASP A 208 -0.73 -5.12 -21.46
C ASP A 208 -0.35 -3.69 -21.85
N VAL A 209 -1.03 -2.68 -21.31
CA VAL A 209 -0.90 -1.28 -21.71
C VAL A 209 -0.84 -0.34 -20.51
N GLU A 210 -0.16 0.79 -20.65
CA GLU A 210 -0.21 1.84 -19.64
C GLU A 210 -1.66 2.27 -19.38
N THR A 211 -2.07 2.18 -18.12
CA THR A 211 -3.47 2.41 -17.73
C THR A 211 -3.53 3.55 -16.71
N ALA A 212 -4.15 4.66 -17.07
CA ALA A 212 -4.33 5.81 -16.19
C ALA A 212 -5.49 5.57 -15.21
N VAL A 213 -5.29 5.95 -13.96
CA VAL A 213 -6.29 5.87 -12.88
C VAL A 213 -6.40 7.23 -12.22
N GLY A 214 -7.62 7.69 -11.96
CA GLY A 214 -7.81 8.97 -11.29
C GLY A 214 -9.25 9.29 -10.98
N VAL A 215 -9.51 10.59 -10.79
CA VAL A 215 -10.84 11.11 -10.45
C VAL A 215 -11.33 12.08 -11.51
N ILE A 216 -12.65 12.16 -11.68
CA ILE A 216 -13.33 13.20 -12.43
C ILE A 216 -14.06 14.09 -11.42
N ALA A 217 -13.61 15.32 -11.24
CA ALA A 217 -14.20 16.29 -10.32
C ALA A 217 -15.34 17.05 -10.99
N ASN A 218 -16.54 17.04 -10.40
CA ASN A 218 -17.68 17.81 -10.87
C ASN A 218 -17.68 19.20 -10.22
N ILE A 219 -17.30 20.24 -10.98
CA ILE A 219 -17.20 21.62 -10.52
C ILE A 219 -18.24 22.48 -11.26
N GLY A 220 -19.35 22.79 -10.58
CA GLY A 220 -20.48 23.49 -11.18
C GLY A 220 -21.11 22.67 -12.31
N THR A 221 -20.94 23.11 -13.56
CA THR A 221 -21.43 22.38 -14.75
C THR A 221 -20.30 21.68 -15.53
N GLN A 222 -19.08 21.65 -15.00
CA GLN A 222 -17.92 21.05 -15.64
C GLN A 222 -17.52 19.75 -14.95
N SER A 223 -17.06 18.78 -15.73
CA SER A 223 -16.39 17.58 -15.23
C SER A 223 -14.93 17.64 -15.64
N VAL A 224 -14.03 17.67 -14.65
CA VAL A 224 -12.59 17.88 -14.85
C VAL A 224 -11.84 16.59 -14.50
N TYR A 225 -11.11 16.04 -15.47
CA TYR A 225 -10.31 14.83 -15.27
C TYR A 225 -8.99 15.16 -14.56
N HIS A 226 -8.68 14.36 -13.55
CA HIS A 226 -7.42 14.40 -12.82
C HIS A 226 -6.83 12.98 -12.77
N PRO A 227 -5.98 12.61 -13.73
CA PRO A 227 -5.15 11.42 -13.61
C PRO A 227 -4.29 11.53 -12.35
N VAL A 228 -4.34 10.50 -11.51
CA VAL A 228 -3.57 10.44 -10.25
C VAL A 228 -2.30 9.63 -10.46
N MET A 229 -2.38 8.55 -11.22
CA MET A 229 -1.23 7.75 -11.61
C MET A 229 -1.46 7.01 -12.92
N VAL A 230 -0.38 6.49 -13.49
CA VAL A 230 -0.39 5.57 -14.64
C VAL A 230 0.21 4.25 -14.17
N LEU A 231 -0.53 3.17 -14.36
CA LEU A 231 -0.11 1.81 -14.07
C LEU A 231 0.80 1.33 -15.19
N ASN A 232 1.95 0.76 -14.83
CA ASN A 232 2.81 0.10 -15.79
C ASN A 232 2.25 -1.27 -16.19
N THR A 233 2.61 -1.71 -17.39
CA THR A 233 2.28 -3.05 -17.91
C THR A 233 2.77 -4.15 -16.97
N THR A 234 2.00 -5.22 -16.84
CA THR A 234 2.33 -6.37 -16.00
C THR A 234 1.62 -7.62 -16.49
N ASP A 235 2.34 -8.73 -16.56
CA ASP A 235 1.83 -10.05 -16.98
C ASP A 235 1.25 -10.86 -15.80
N THR A 236 1.59 -10.46 -14.57
CA THR A 236 1.01 -10.98 -13.32
C THR A 236 0.06 -9.96 -12.69
N TRP A 237 -0.96 -10.47 -11.99
CA TRP A 237 -1.83 -9.67 -11.14
C TRP A 237 -1.04 -8.95 -10.04
N LYS A 238 -1.38 -7.69 -9.78
CA LYS A 238 -0.80 -6.86 -8.72
C LYS A 238 -1.90 -6.12 -7.97
N LYS A 239 -1.73 -6.00 -6.65
CA LYS A 239 -2.53 -5.12 -5.79
C LYS A 239 -1.94 -3.70 -5.84
N ILE A 240 -2.80 -2.68 -5.91
CA ILE A 240 -2.41 -1.27 -5.87
C ILE A 240 -3.28 -0.48 -4.90
N TYR A 241 -2.66 0.53 -4.28
CA TYR A 241 -3.28 1.49 -3.37
C TYR A 241 -3.07 2.90 -3.94
N VAL A 242 -4.10 3.46 -4.57
CA VAL A 242 -4.03 4.76 -5.22
C VAL A 242 -4.54 5.83 -4.25
N ASN A 243 -3.65 6.70 -3.78
CA ASN A 243 -4.01 7.80 -2.90
C ASN A 243 -4.53 8.99 -3.71
N ILE A 244 -5.86 9.14 -3.72
CA ILE A 244 -6.55 10.22 -4.42
C ILE A 244 -6.77 11.46 -3.54
N SER A 245 -6.49 11.38 -2.23
CA SER A 245 -6.69 12.46 -1.25
C SER A 245 -6.11 13.80 -1.70
N PRO A 246 -4.86 13.91 -2.21
CA PRO A 246 -4.31 15.20 -2.62
C PRO A 246 -5.13 15.91 -3.71
N VAL A 247 -5.72 15.14 -4.63
CA VAL A 247 -6.57 15.69 -5.69
C VAL A 247 -7.94 16.07 -5.12
N VAL A 248 -8.58 15.17 -4.36
CA VAL A 248 -9.89 15.41 -3.73
C VAL A 248 -9.88 16.66 -2.84
N THR A 249 -8.82 16.85 -2.05
CA THR A 249 -8.61 18.04 -1.21
C THR A 249 -8.33 19.30 -2.03
N ARG A 250 -7.54 19.20 -3.10
CA ARG A 250 -7.23 20.36 -3.96
C ARG A 250 -8.48 20.88 -4.67
N GLU A 251 -9.30 19.98 -5.19
CA GLU A 251 -10.55 20.31 -5.88
C GLU A 251 -11.69 20.65 -4.90
N SER A 252 -11.42 21.49 -3.91
CA SER A 252 -12.35 21.91 -2.82
C SER A 252 -13.66 22.56 -3.29
N GLN A 253 -13.80 22.88 -4.58
CA GLN A 253 -15.03 23.40 -5.19
C GLN A 253 -15.86 22.31 -5.88
N ALA A 254 -15.35 21.10 -5.98
CA ALA A 254 -16.07 19.97 -6.57
C ALA A 254 -17.22 19.54 -5.65
N SER A 255 -18.40 19.32 -6.21
CA SER A 255 -19.55 18.81 -5.47
C SER A 255 -19.50 17.30 -5.30
N SER A 256 -18.82 16.61 -6.21
CA SER A 256 -18.72 15.16 -6.25
C SER A 256 -17.59 14.69 -7.19
N PHE A 257 -17.25 13.41 -7.09
CA PHE A 257 -16.17 12.79 -7.85
C PHE A 257 -16.64 11.46 -8.47
N TYR A 258 -16.32 11.25 -9.74
CA TYR A 258 -16.25 9.88 -10.30
C TYR A 258 -14.83 9.34 -10.17
N ILE A 259 -14.67 8.03 -10.13
CA ILE A 259 -13.37 7.39 -10.38
C ILE A 259 -13.34 6.95 -11.84
N PHE A 260 -12.18 7.09 -12.50
CA PHE A 260 -11.99 6.62 -13.86
C PHE A 260 -10.74 5.76 -14.01
N ILE A 261 -10.80 4.86 -14.98
CA ILE A 261 -9.73 4.01 -15.48
C ILE A 261 -9.70 4.19 -17.00
N ARG A 262 -8.56 4.60 -17.54
CA ARG A 262 -8.40 4.90 -18.97
C ARG A 262 -7.20 4.19 -19.55
N ALA A 263 -7.38 3.58 -20.71
CA ALA A 263 -6.32 2.95 -21.48
C ALA A 263 -6.52 3.25 -22.97
N GLU A 264 -5.42 3.38 -23.69
CA GLU A 264 -5.43 3.66 -25.13
C GLU A 264 -4.47 2.68 -25.82
N LEU A 265 -4.90 2.08 -26.93
CA LEU A 265 -4.09 1.14 -27.70
C LEU A 265 -2.82 1.86 -28.21
N PRO A 266 -1.61 1.40 -27.87
CA PRO A 266 -0.39 2.08 -28.31
C PRO A 266 -0.21 2.00 -29.83
N ASP A 267 0.42 3.03 -30.39
CA ASP A 267 0.77 3.06 -31.81
C ASP A 267 1.58 1.81 -32.21
N GLY A 268 1.08 1.06 -33.19
CA GLY A 268 1.75 -0.13 -33.74
C GLY A 268 1.35 -1.45 -33.11
N GLU A 269 0.54 -1.43 -32.04
CA GLU A 269 -0.10 -2.62 -31.49
C GLU A 269 -1.46 -2.86 -32.17
N SER A 270 -1.85 -4.14 -32.33
CA SER A 270 -3.16 -4.49 -32.90
C SER A 270 -4.22 -4.73 -31.83
N THR A 271 -3.79 -5.12 -30.62
CA THR A 271 -4.68 -5.49 -29.51
C THR A 271 -3.99 -5.24 -28.18
N ALA A 272 -4.74 -4.89 -27.15
CA ALA A 272 -4.26 -4.86 -25.76
C ALA A 272 -5.41 -5.18 -24.80
N THR A 273 -5.07 -5.69 -23.60
CA THR A 273 -6.07 -5.97 -22.57
C THR A 273 -5.72 -5.33 -21.22
N VAL A 274 -6.77 -4.97 -20.49
CA VAL A 274 -6.69 -4.55 -19.08
C VAL A 274 -7.63 -5.44 -18.28
N TYR A 275 -7.10 -6.11 -17.27
CA TYR A 275 -7.86 -6.90 -16.31
C TYR A 275 -7.88 -6.20 -14.97
N LEU A 276 -9.05 -6.19 -14.34
CA LEU A 276 -9.31 -5.52 -13.08
C LEU A 276 -10.11 -6.44 -12.17
N ASP A 277 -9.85 -6.36 -10.87
CA ASP A 277 -10.63 -7.06 -9.86
C ASP A 277 -10.59 -6.30 -8.53
N ASN A 278 -11.53 -6.61 -7.64
CA ASN A 278 -11.58 -6.11 -6.26
C ASN A 278 -11.42 -4.58 -6.14
N ILE A 279 -12.10 -3.81 -6.99
CA ILE A 279 -12.05 -2.34 -6.95
C ILE A 279 -12.81 -1.86 -5.73
N LYS A 280 -12.16 -1.08 -4.87
CA LYS A 280 -12.76 -0.43 -3.71
C LYS A 280 -12.42 1.04 -3.68
N ILE A 281 -13.38 1.86 -3.25
CA ILE A 281 -13.15 3.26 -2.89
C ILE A 281 -13.38 3.37 -1.39
N ILE A 282 -12.33 3.76 -0.67
CA ILE A 282 -12.32 3.75 0.80
C ILE A 282 -11.92 5.12 1.31
N HIS A 283 -12.67 5.63 2.29
CA HIS A 283 -12.29 6.79 3.07
C HIS A 283 -12.74 6.64 4.53
N ALA A 284 -12.16 7.47 5.39
CA ALA A 284 -12.66 7.63 6.76
C ALA A 284 -14.02 8.37 6.73
N GLN A 285 -14.89 8.06 7.69
CA GLN A 285 -16.12 8.81 7.95
C GLN A 285 -15.86 10.28 8.32
#